data_AF-A0A835MZ78-F1
#
_entry.id   AF-A0A835MZ78-F1
#
_cell.length_a   1.000
_cell.length_b   1.000
_cell.length_c   1.000
_cell.angle_alpha   90.00
_cell.angle_beta   90.00
_cell.angle_gamma   90.00
#
_symmetry.space_group_name_H-M   'P 1'
#
loop_
_entity.id
_entity.type
_entity.pdbx_description
1 polymer ?
#
loop_
_entity_poly.entity_id
_entity_poly.type
_entity_poly.pdbx_seq_one_letter_code
_entity_poly.pdbx_strand_id
1 'polypeptide(L)'
;MVLYDDQLLLRSTPQDQSTYSKPYFASDPRKKKRALQMMVLMVIRILFVGLFIGLVFSDPPPVQDYCVAVTDSETYIPCKNSSLVTIEDFMFYGLNATAEFNDAGQAIVSVNVNTFPGLRTQGVSLARADYAVGGVAVPHVHPRAAELVWVLEGTFCSGFIDSQERVFSKVIQKGDVILIPRGLVHFHKNVGDIQGTILGFYDSENAGRSTFRETMLKCEVKEEHLEKDLGLSAEDISKVSGRNLNLCGKAEADSSTSPK
;
A
#
# COMPACT_ATOMS: atom_id res chain seq x y z
N MET A 1 -45.42 50.41 -65.43
CA MET A 1 -46.85 50.41 -65.09
C MET A 1 -46.96 50.18 -63.59
N VAL A 2 -47.24 51.26 -62.84
CA VAL A 2 -47.88 51.31 -61.50
C VAL A 2 -47.18 50.58 -60.33
N LEU A 3 -46.93 51.12 -59.12
CA LEU A 3 -47.05 52.43 -58.43
C LEU A 3 -46.44 52.26 -56.99
N TYR A 4 -45.98 53.37 -56.38
CA TYR A 4 -46.03 53.75 -54.93
C TYR A 4 -45.21 52.95 -53.86
N ASP A 5 -44.70 53.50 -52.74
CA ASP A 5 -44.51 54.87 -52.18
C ASP A 5 -43.62 54.76 -50.90
N ASP A 6 -43.20 55.94 -50.42
CA ASP A 6 -43.07 56.37 -49.01
C ASP A 6 -41.73 56.37 -48.19
N GLN A 7 -41.27 57.62 -47.98
CA GLN A 7 -40.72 58.31 -46.77
C GLN A 7 -39.20 58.26 -46.45
N LEU A 8 -38.45 59.39 -46.45
CA LEU A 8 -38.42 60.56 -45.50
C LEU A 8 -37.96 60.11 -44.09
N LEU A 9 -36.98 60.66 -43.34
CA LEU A 9 -36.42 62.00 -43.07
C LEU A 9 -35.06 61.81 -42.35
N LEU A 10 -33.97 62.50 -42.70
CA LEU A 10 -33.49 63.83 -42.23
C LEU A 10 -33.02 63.97 -40.75
N ARG A 11 -31.73 64.35 -40.65
CA ARG A 11 -31.10 65.39 -39.78
C ARG A 11 -30.69 65.12 -38.32
N SER A 12 -29.36 65.04 -38.19
CA SER A 12 -28.42 65.62 -37.18
C SER A 12 -28.96 66.41 -35.97
N THR A 13 -28.40 66.11 -34.79
CA THR A 13 -28.13 67.07 -33.70
C THR A 13 -26.73 66.82 -33.09
N PRO A 14 -26.09 67.85 -32.50
CA PRO A 14 -24.66 67.87 -32.22
C PRO A 14 -24.28 67.42 -30.79
N GLN A 15 -23.01 67.05 -30.71
CA GLN A 15 -22.19 66.60 -29.60
C GLN A 15 -22.21 67.56 -28.39
N ASP A 16 -22.65 67.10 -27.21
CA ASP A 16 -22.41 67.76 -25.93
C ASP A 16 -21.33 67.00 -25.15
N GLN A 17 -20.22 67.69 -24.91
CA GLN A 17 -18.97 67.19 -24.38
C GLN A 17 -18.98 67.41 -22.85
N SER A 18 -19.81 66.66 -22.13
CA SER A 18 -19.79 66.68 -20.66
C SER A 18 -18.68 65.78 -20.12
N THR A 19 -17.85 66.40 -19.30
CA THR A 19 -16.70 65.87 -18.58
C THR A 19 -17.10 64.77 -17.60
N TYR A 20 -17.12 63.51 -18.04
CA TYR A 20 -17.20 62.36 -17.13
C TYR A 20 -15.81 62.06 -16.55
N SER A 21 -15.46 62.80 -15.48
CA SER A 21 -14.34 62.43 -14.63
C SER A 21 -14.66 61.09 -13.97
N LYS A 22 -14.01 60.00 -14.43
CA LYS A 22 -13.99 58.73 -13.69
C LYS A 22 -13.51 59.05 -12.27
N PRO A 23 -14.27 58.75 -11.21
CA PRO A 23 -13.73 58.85 -9.87
C PRO A 23 -12.62 57.80 -9.78
N TYR A 24 -11.37 58.26 -9.74
CA TYR A 24 -10.27 57.48 -9.21
C TYR A 24 -10.64 57.18 -7.75
N PHE A 25 -11.36 56.09 -7.53
CA PHE A 25 -11.47 55.47 -6.22
C PHE A 25 -10.06 55.01 -5.85
N ALA A 26 -9.28 55.92 -5.25
CA ALA A 26 -8.04 55.59 -4.60
C ALA A 26 -8.41 54.57 -3.51
N SER A 27 -8.19 53.30 -3.81
CA SER A 27 -8.44 52.20 -2.90
C SER A 27 -7.75 52.48 -1.57
N ASP A 28 -8.52 52.56 -0.48
CA ASP A 28 -7.98 52.87 0.85
C ASP A 28 -6.79 51.92 1.17
N PRO A 29 -5.57 52.44 1.33
CA PRO A 29 -4.39 51.63 1.59
C PRO A 29 -4.53 50.83 2.90
N ARG A 30 -5.36 51.28 3.86
CA ARG A 30 -5.68 50.52 5.08
C ARG A 30 -6.58 49.32 4.79
N LYS A 31 -7.52 49.43 3.85
CA LYS A 31 -8.35 48.29 3.39
C LYS A 31 -7.52 47.27 2.63
N LYS A 32 -6.61 47.71 1.76
CA LYS A 32 -5.66 46.81 1.07
C LYS A 32 -4.73 46.07 2.04
N LYS A 33 -4.17 46.77 3.04
CA LYS A 33 -3.33 46.15 4.08
C LYS A 33 -4.09 45.12 4.90
N ARG A 34 -5.34 45.42 5.30
CA ARG A 34 -6.21 44.47 6.02
C ARG A 34 -6.57 43.25 5.15
N ALA A 35 -6.92 43.45 3.88
CA ALA A 35 -7.23 42.36 2.97
C ALA A 35 -6.02 41.44 2.72
N LEU A 36 -4.83 42.02 2.52
CA LEU A 36 -3.57 41.28 2.38
C LEU A 36 -3.25 40.49 3.66
N GLN A 37 -3.41 41.10 4.84
CA GLN A 37 -3.19 40.44 6.12
C GLN A 37 -4.15 39.26 6.33
N MET A 38 -5.43 39.42 5.97
CA MET A 38 -6.41 38.33 6.01
C MET A 38 -6.08 37.21 5.02
N MET A 39 -5.64 37.55 3.81
CA MET A 39 -5.22 36.58 2.80
C MET A 39 -3.99 35.78 3.26
N VAL A 40 -2.99 36.45 3.83
CA VAL A 40 -1.79 35.81 4.39
C VAL A 40 -2.16 34.86 5.54
N LEU A 41 -3.02 35.29 6.46
CA LEU A 41 -3.48 34.42 7.56
C LEU A 41 -4.27 33.21 7.05
N MET A 42 -5.05 33.36 5.99
CA MET A 42 -5.79 32.26 5.37
C MET A 42 -4.85 31.26 4.68
N VAL A 43 -3.83 31.74 3.95
CA VAL A 43 -2.79 30.88 3.35
C VAL A 43 -2.00 30.14 4.42
N ILE A 44 -1.61 30.80 5.51
CA ILE A 44 -0.93 30.16 6.64
C ILE A 44 -1.81 29.05 7.25
N ARG A 45 -3.11 29.28 7.43
CA ARG A 45 -4.04 28.24 7.92
C ARG A 45 -4.16 27.06 6.96
N ILE A 46 -4.23 27.30 5.65
CA ILE A 46 -4.28 26.23 4.64
C ILE A 46 -2.98 25.42 4.65
N LEU A 47 -1.82 26.08 4.73
CA LEU A 47 -0.53 25.41 4.83
C LEU A 47 -0.41 24.62 6.14
N PHE A 48 -0.91 25.15 7.26
CA PHE A 48 -0.91 24.47 8.55
C PHE A 48 -1.84 23.23 8.51
N VAL A 49 -3.06 23.34 7.97
CA VAL A 49 -3.98 22.21 7.79
C VAL A 49 -3.40 21.17 6.83
N GLY A 50 -2.76 21.59 5.74
CA GLY A 50 -2.07 20.70 4.79
C GLY A 50 -0.90 19.95 5.43
N LEU A 51 -0.17 20.57 6.36
CA LEU A 51 0.92 19.96 7.12
C LEU A 51 0.42 18.85 8.07
N PHE A 52 -0.78 18.97 8.62
CA PHE A 52 -1.38 17.94 9.50
C PHE A 52 -2.02 16.77 8.72
N ILE A 53 -2.45 16.98 7.48
CA ILE A 53 -3.09 15.93 6.66
C ILE A 53 -2.06 14.98 6.03
N GLY A 54 -0.80 15.41 5.85
CA GLY A 54 0.23 14.66 5.11
C GLY A 54 0.90 13.49 5.84
N LEU A 55 0.40 13.02 7.00
CA LEU A 55 1.14 12.07 7.87
C LEU A 55 0.58 10.65 7.96
N VAL A 56 -0.46 10.29 7.20
CA VAL A 56 -1.04 8.93 7.27
C VAL A 56 -0.40 8.01 6.24
N PHE A 57 0.75 7.42 6.59
CA PHE A 57 1.40 6.36 5.82
C PHE A 57 1.17 4.96 6.39
N SER A 58 0.62 4.86 7.62
CA SER A 58 0.21 3.63 8.29
C SER A 58 -1.31 3.58 8.46
N ASP A 59 -1.79 2.48 9.02
CA ASP A 59 -3.16 2.41 9.53
C ASP A 59 -3.45 3.59 10.46
N PRO A 60 -4.63 4.22 10.37
CA PRO A 60 -5.01 5.31 11.26
C PRO A 60 -5.02 4.83 12.72
N PRO A 61 -4.56 5.66 13.68
CA PRO A 61 -4.68 5.31 15.09
C PRO A 61 -6.15 5.16 15.49
N PRO A 62 -6.47 4.28 16.46
CA PRO A 62 -7.82 4.11 16.94
C PRO A 62 -8.31 5.38 17.64
N VAL A 63 -9.59 5.73 17.43
CA VAL A 63 -10.24 6.88 18.11
C VAL A 63 -11.16 6.44 19.25
N GLN A 64 -11.23 5.14 19.53
CA GLN A 64 -11.86 4.50 20.69
C GLN A 64 -11.10 3.20 21.02
N ASP A 65 -11.39 2.58 22.17
CA ASP A 65 -10.68 1.39 22.65
C ASP A 65 -10.67 0.23 21.63
N TYR A 66 -11.81 -0.03 20.97
CA TYR A 66 -11.93 -1.07 19.96
C TYR A 66 -13.01 -0.76 18.91
N CYS A 67 -12.89 -1.41 17.75
CA CYS A 67 -13.89 -1.42 16.70
C CYS A 67 -13.85 -2.81 16.06
N VAL A 68 -14.77 -3.72 16.40
CA VAL A 68 -14.81 -5.04 15.75
C VAL A 68 -15.42 -4.88 14.37
N ALA A 69 -14.71 -5.29 13.32
CA ALA A 69 -15.19 -5.19 11.95
C ALA A 69 -16.47 -6.00 11.69
N VAL A 70 -17.37 -5.47 10.85
CA VAL A 70 -18.45 -6.25 10.22
C VAL A 70 -18.05 -6.48 8.76
N THR A 71 -17.81 -7.74 8.40
CA THR A 71 -17.17 -8.14 7.13
C THR A 71 -18.11 -8.20 5.94
N ASP A 72 -19.39 -7.83 6.10
CA ASP A 72 -20.42 -7.97 5.07
C ASP A 72 -20.47 -6.79 4.08
N SER A 73 -19.54 -5.83 4.17
CA SER A 73 -19.55 -4.61 3.36
C SER A 73 -18.24 -4.41 2.59
N GLU A 74 -18.36 -4.29 1.27
CA GLU A 74 -17.22 -4.18 0.35
C GLU A 74 -16.62 -2.76 0.24
N THR A 75 -17.33 -1.74 0.74
CA THR A 75 -16.94 -0.32 0.54
C THR A 75 -16.59 0.40 1.84
N TYR A 76 -17.11 -0.06 2.98
CA TYR A 76 -16.84 0.50 4.29
C TYR A 76 -17.00 -0.60 5.33
N ILE A 77 -16.00 -0.81 6.18
CA ILE A 77 -16.09 -1.80 7.26
C ILE A 77 -16.59 -1.08 8.53
N PRO A 78 -17.88 -1.18 8.90
CA PRO A 78 -18.40 -0.55 10.11
C PRO A 78 -17.97 -1.33 11.36
N CYS A 79 -18.07 -0.69 12.52
CA CYS A 79 -17.88 -1.34 13.82
C CYS A 79 -19.16 -2.05 14.27
N LYS A 80 -19.02 -3.26 14.81
CA LYS A 80 -20.06 -3.97 15.55
C LYS A 80 -20.54 -3.15 16.74
N ASN A 81 -21.83 -3.23 17.08
CA ASN A 81 -22.38 -2.58 18.26
C ASN A 81 -21.70 -3.10 19.53
N SER A 82 -21.23 -2.18 20.39
CA SER A 82 -20.48 -2.50 21.61
C SER A 82 -21.24 -3.40 22.59
N SER A 83 -22.58 -3.34 22.62
CA SER A 83 -23.40 -4.21 23.48
C SER A 83 -23.41 -5.68 23.05
N LEU A 84 -23.00 -5.97 21.82
CA LEU A 84 -22.92 -7.31 21.25
C LEU A 84 -21.48 -7.85 21.20
N VAL A 85 -20.50 -7.03 21.61
CA VAL A 85 -19.08 -7.42 21.61
C VAL A 85 -18.78 -8.31 22.81
N THR A 86 -18.07 -9.40 22.56
CA THR A 86 -17.66 -10.38 23.57
C THR A 86 -16.18 -10.69 23.44
N ILE A 87 -15.62 -11.43 24.41
CA ILE A 87 -14.21 -11.84 24.35
C ILE A 87 -13.90 -12.67 23.09
N GLU A 88 -14.87 -13.40 22.55
CA GLU A 88 -14.69 -14.20 21.34
C GLU A 88 -14.40 -13.34 20.09
N ASP A 89 -14.83 -12.07 20.07
CA ASP A 89 -14.50 -11.14 18.98
C ASP A 89 -13.01 -10.73 18.98
N PHE A 90 -12.28 -11.06 20.06
CA PHE A 90 -10.85 -10.77 20.25
C PHE A 90 -10.00 -12.04 20.31
N MET A 91 -10.55 -13.19 19.94
CA MET A 91 -9.84 -14.47 19.92
C MET A 91 -9.72 -14.99 18.49
N PHE A 92 -8.51 -15.38 18.09
CA PHE A 92 -8.29 -16.14 16.86
C PHE A 92 -7.80 -17.54 17.20
N TYR A 93 -8.48 -18.55 16.67
CA TYR A 93 -8.15 -19.96 16.88
C TYR A 93 -7.68 -20.59 15.55
N GLY A 94 -6.81 -21.61 15.62
CA GLY A 94 -6.39 -22.40 14.46
C GLY A 94 -4.96 -22.15 13.95
N LEU A 95 -4.20 -21.22 14.52
CA LEU A 95 -2.77 -21.01 14.19
C LEU A 95 -1.86 -22.19 14.57
N ASN A 96 -2.37 -23.18 15.30
CA ASN A 96 -1.66 -24.41 15.64
C ASN A 96 -1.63 -25.44 14.50
N ALA A 97 -2.48 -25.29 13.48
CA ALA A 97 -2.57 -26.20 12.35
C ALA A 97 -1.86 -25.64 11.11
N THR A 98 -1.19 -26.53 10.38
CA THR A 98 -0.65 -26.22 9.05
C THR A 98 -1.81 -26.15 8.05
N ALA A 99 -1.84 -25.11 7.23
CA ALA A 99 -2.74 -25.05 6.07
C ALA A 99 -2.29 -26.01 4.95
N GLU A 100 -3.06 -26.07 3.86
CA GLU A 100 -2.67 -26.84 2.67
C GLU A 100 -1.48 -26.18 1.96
N PHE A 101 -0.51 -27.01 1.55
CA PHE A 101 0.65 -26.54 0.79
C PHE A 101 0.27 -26.25 -0.65
N ASN A 102 0.69 -25.08 -1.15
CA ASN A 102 0.64 -24.76 -2.57
C ASN A 102 1.79 -25.43 -3.34
N ASP A 103 1.81 -25.25 -4.65
CA ASP A 103 2.85 -25.80 -5.53
C ASP A 103 4.27 -25.35 -5.13
N ALA A 104 4.41 -24.16 -4.52
CA ALA A 104 5.67 -23.64 -4.00
C ALA A 104 6.13 -24.27 -2.68
N GLY A 105 5.39 -25.26 -2.17
CA GLY A 105 5.67 -25.91 -0.90
C GLY A 105 5.48 -24.95 0.28
N GLN A 106 4.62 -23.95 0.14
CA GLN A 106 4.25 -22.99 1.19
C GLN A 106 2.77 -23.15 1.57
N ALA A 107 2.49 -23.17 2.86
CA ALA A 107 1.15 -23.12 3.43
C ALA A 107 1.04 -21.89 4.33
N ILE A 108 -0.02 -21.08 4.20
CA ILE A 108 -0.18 -19.83 4.96
C ILE A 108 -1.55 -19.79 5.64
N VAL A 109 -1.54 -19.46 6.94
CA VAL A 109 -2.72 -19.00 7.68
C VAL A 109 -2.57 -17.51 7.94
N SER A 110 -3.42 -16.68 7.30
CA SER A 110 -3.41 -15.22 7.47
C SER A 110 -4.40 -14.79 8.55
N VAL A 111 -3.93 -13.99 9.50
CA VAL A 111 -4.69 -13.41 10.61
C VAL A 111 -4.69 -11.88 10.43
N ASN A 112 -5.62 -11.40 9.61
CA ASN A 112 -5.78 -9.99 9.27
C ASN A 112 -7.23 -9.57 9.51
N VAL A 113 -7.57 -8.29 9.30
CA VAL A 113 -8.92 -7.78 9.59
C VAL A 113 -10.06 -8.54 8.91
N ASN A 114 -9.82 -9.21 7.78
CA ASN A 114 -10.83 -9.98 7.06
C ASN A 114 -11.09 -11.36 7.68
N THR A 115 -10.08 -11.95 8.33
CA THR A 115 -10.18 -13.27 8.98
C THR A 115 -10.32 -13.17 10.50
N PHE A 116 -9.88 -12.06 11.08
CA PHE A 116 -9.97 -11.73 12.49
C PHE A 116 -10.47 -10.28 12.67
N PRO A 117 -11.81 -10.09 12.69
CA PRO A 117 -12.43 -8.76 12.72
C PRO A 117 -12.05 -7.89 13.92
N GLY A 118 -11.61 -8.48 15.03
CA GLY A 118 -11.13 -7.78 16.22
C GLY A 118 -9.87 -6.94 16.01
N LEU A 119 -9.11 -7.17 14.93
CA LEU A 119 -7.91 -6.39 14.60
C LEU A 119 -8.21 -4.98 14.09
N ARG A 120 -9.47 -4.70 13.74
CA ARG A 120 -9.85 -3.45 13.10
C ARG A 120 -9.50 -2.25 14.00
N THR A 121 -8.89 -1.23 13.42
CA THR A 121 -8.30 -0.02 14.02
C THR A 121 -7.07 -0.23 14.91
N GLN A 122 -6.59 -1.47 15.08
CA GLN A 122 -5.44 -1.74 15.98
C GLN A 122 -4.09 -1.69 15.27
N GLY A 123 -4.07 -1.63 13.94
CA GLY A 123 -2.84 -1.43 13.17
C GLY A 123 -1.87 -2.61 13.22
N VAL A 124 -2.36 -3.83 13.49
CA VAL A 124 -1.53 -5.03 13.57
C VAL A 124 -2.20 -6.24 12.91
N SER A 125 -1.39 -7.12 12.33
CA SER A 125 -1.83 -8.43 11.85
C SER A 125 -0.69 -9.46 11.94
N LEU A 126 -1.03 -10.73 11.72
CA LEU A 126 -0.10 -11.85 11.84
C LEU A 126 -0.33 -12.83 10.69
N ALA A 127 0.71 -13.55 10.30
CA ALA A 127 0.58 -14.74 9.48
C ALA A 127 1.47 -15.86 10.04
N ARG A 128 0.98 -17.09 9.97
CA ARG A 128 1.81 -18.28 10.09
C ARG A 128 2.06 -18.80 8.68
N ALA A 129 3.33 -19.06 8.36
CA ALA A 129 3.70 -19.72 7.12
C ALA A 129 4.56 -20.95 7.40
N ASP A 130 4.08 -22.10 6.95
CA ASP A 130 4.78 -23.38 6.98
C ASP A 130 5.37 -23.68 5.60
N TYR A 131 6.55 -24.31 5.58
CA TYR A 131 7.29 -24.61 4.36
C TYR A 131 7.80 -26.05 4.37
N ALA A 132 7.43 -26.80 3.34
CA ALA A 132 8.07 -28.09 3.05
C ALA A 132 9.60 -27.91 2.86
N VAL A 133 10.35 -29.01 2.91
CA VAL A 133 11.79 -28.98 2.60
C VAL A 133 11.99 -28.40 1.18
N GLY A 134 12.79 -27.35 1.07
CA GLY A 134 12.99 -26.62 -0.20
C GLY A 134 11.87 -25.66 -0.60
N GLY A 135 10.77 -25.61 0.16
CA GLY A 135 9.62 -24.73 -0.08
C GLY A 135 9.99 -23.25 -0.02
N VAL A 136 9.27 -22.42 -0.78
CA VAL A 136 9.63 -21.02 -0.99
C VAL A 136 8.42 -20.09 -0.94
N ALA A 137 8.60 -18.95 -0.28
CA ALA A 137 7.78 -17.78 -0.51
C ALA A 137 8.34 -17.08 -1.74
N VAL A 138 7.65 -17.23 -2.87
CA VAL A 138 7.99 -16.50 -4.11
C VAL A 138 8.16 -15.00 -3.82
N PRO A 139 9.02 -14.27 -4.56
CA PRO A 139 9.27 -12.87 -4.27
C PRO A 139 7.99 -12.06 -4.26
N HIS A 140 7.78 -11.31 -3.18
CA HIS A 140 6.54 -10.59 -2.93
C HIS A 140 6.79 -9.31 -2.12
N VAL A 141 5.76 -8.49 -2.04
CA VAL A 141 5.74 -7.23 -1.29
C VAL A 141 4.51 -7.16 -0.40
N HIS A 142 4.67 -6.48 0.73
CA HIS A 142 3.61 -6.01 1.61
C HIS A 142 3.48 -4.48 1.45
N PRO A 143 2.57 -3.99 0.58
CA PRO A 143 2.54 -2.58 0.22
C PRO A 143 2.12 -1.65 1.37
N ARG A 144 1.45 -2.18 2.40
CA ARG A 144 0.90 -1.40 3.51
C ARG A 144 1.52 -1.74 4.87
N ALA A 145 2.53 -2.60 4.92
CA ALA A 145 3.18 -2.97 6.19
C ALA A 145 4.66 -3.28 6.02
N ALA A 146 5.44 -2.95 7.05
CA ALA A 146 6.66 -3.68 7.36
C ALA A 146 6.30 -5.05 7.95
N GLU A 147 7.21 -6.00 7.84
CA GLU A 147 7.04 -7.35 8.37
C GLU A 147 8.20 -7.71 9.27
N LEU A 148 7.90 -8.17 10.47
CA LEU A 148 8.87 -8.79 11.37
C LEU A 148 8.68 -10.30 11.28
N VAL A 149 9.67 -11.02 10.76
CA VAL A 149 9.61 -12.46 10.58
C VAL A 149 10.39 -13.14 11.69
N TRP A 150 9.75 -14.04 12.42
CA TRP A 150 10.35 -14.87 13.46
C TRP A 150 10.34 -16.34 13.04
N VAL A 151 11.49 -17.02 13.09
CA VAL A 151 11.59 -18.45 12.80
C VAL A 151 11.16 -19.26 14.01
N LEU A 152 9.99 -19.90 13.91
CA LEU A 152 9.47 -20.77 14.95
C LEU A 152 10.14 -22.15 14.92
N GLU A 153 10.42 -22.68 13.73
CA GLU A 153 11.06 -23.99 13.51
C GLU A 153 11.75 -24.05 12.14
N GLY A 154 12.82 -24.83 12.01
CA GLY A 154 13.54 -25.03 10.74
C GLY A 154 14.69 -24.06 10.49
N THR A 155 15.09 -23.96 9.23
CA THR A 155 16.23 -23.13 8.78
C THR A 155 15.91 -22.51 7.43
N PHE A 156 16.04 -21.19 7.33
CA PHE A 156 15.57 -20.42 6.20
C PHE A 156 16.67 -19.53 5.63
N CYS A 157 16.83 -19.53 4.32
CA CYS A 157 17.45 -18.41 3.63
C CYS A 157 16.37 -17.33 3.45
N SER A 158 16.50 -16.23 4.18
CA SER A 158 15.55 -15.12 4.16
C SER A 158 16.24 -13.82 3.78
N GLY A 159 15.53 -12.95 3.08
CA GLY A 159 16.11 -11.69 2.65
C GLY A 159 15.17 -10.76 1.90
N PHE A 160 15.63 -9.55 1.65
CA PHE A 160 14.94 -8.50 0.89
C PHE A 160 15.89 -7.79 -0.08
N ILE A 161 15.30 -7.05 -1.01
CA ILE A 161 16.02 -6.24 -2.01
C ILE A 161 15.69 -4.77 -1.76
N ASP A 162 16.71 -3.91 -1.65
CA ASP A 162 16.52 -2.48 -1.50
C ASP A 162 16.31 -1.77 -2.85
N SER A 163 15.99 -0.47 -2.82
CA SER A 163 15.76 0.33 -4.03
C SER A 163 17.03 0.64 -4.84
N GLN A 164 18.20 0.16 -4.39
CA GLN A 164 19.46 0.18 -5.14
C GLN A 164 19.79 -1.21 -5.70
N GLU A 165 18.80 -2.12 -5.72
CA GLU A 165 18.92 -3.50 -6.20
C GLU A 165 19.94 -4.34 -5.40
N ARG A 166 20.27 -3.93 -4.18
CA ARG A 166 21.15 -4.70 -3.31
C ARG A 166 20.34 -5.77 -2.59
N VAL A 167 20.85 -7.00 -2.61
CA VAL A 167 20.26 -8.14 -1.92
C VAL A 167 20.81 -8.23 -0.51
N PHE A 168 19.93 -8.16 0.49
CA PHE A 168 20.23 -8.43 1.88
C PHE A 168 19.65 -9.80 2.23
N SER A 169 20.50 -10.81 2.42
CA SER A 169 20.04 -12.15 2.76
C SER A 169 20.94 -12.85 3.77
N LYS A 170 20.36 -13.74 4.56
CA LYS A 170 21.09 -14.58 5.51
C LYS A 170 20.35 -15.89 5.73
N VAL A 171 21.10 -16.94 6.03
CA VAL A 171 20.53 -18.17 6.59
C VAL A 171 20.25 -17.93 8.08
N ILE A 172 18.98 -17.99 8.44
CA ILE A 172 18.45 -17.78 9.79
C ILE A 172 17.79 -19.08 10.28
N GLN A 173 17.82 -19.30 11.59
CA GLN A 173 17.39 -20.54 12.23
C GLN A 173 16.37 -20.27 13.34
N LYS A 174 15.80 -21.33 13.92
CA LYS A 174 14.86 -21.23 15.03
C LYS A 174 15.30 -20.22 16.10
N GLY A 175 14.43 -19.28 16.41
CA GLY A 175 14.67 -18.20 17.37
C GLY A 175 15.11 -16.88 16.75
N ASP A 176 15.64 -16.90 15.53
CA ASP A 176 16.10 -15.69 14.84
C ASP A 176 14.93 -14.86 14.31
N VAL A 177 15.16 -13.55 14.21
CA VAL A 177 14.20 -12.57 13.71
C VAL A 177 14.85 -11.74 12.61
N ILE A 178 14.11 -11.50 11.52
CA ILE A 178 14.50 -10.57 10.44
C ILE A 178 13.39 -9.53 10.23
N LEU A 179 13.80 -8.27 10.08
CA LEU A 179 12.91 -7.18 9.68
C LEU A 179 12.93 -7.05 8.15
N ILE A 180 11.73 -7.02 7.56
CA ILE A 180 11.50 -6.67 6.17
C ILE A 180 10.89 -5.26 6.13
N PRO A 181 11.60 -4.27 5.58
CA PRO A 181 11.06 -2.92 5.46
C PRO A 181 9.82 -2.87 4.56
N ARG A 182 8.90 -1.96 4.91
CA ARG A 182 7.62 -1.77 4.21
C ARG A 182 7.80 -1.64 2.70
N GLY A 183 7.03 -2.42 1.95
CA GLY A 183 6.96 -2.35 0.49
C GLY A 183 8.17 -2.91 -0.27
N LEU A 184 9.19 -3.46 0.42
CA LEU A 184 10.32 -4.07 -0.27
C LEU A 184 10.04 -5.49 -0.74
N VAL A 185 10.61 -5.85 -1.88
CA VAL A 185 10.57 -7.23 -2.40
C VAL A 185 11.38 -8.12 -1.47
N HIS A 186 10.81 -9.23 -1.03
CA HIS A 186 11.47 -10.17 -0.13
C HIS A 186 11.05 -11.62 -0.39
N PHE A 187 11.80 -12.54 0.21
CA PHE A 187 11.67 -13.97 0.03
C PHE A 187 12.09 -14.76 1.28
N HIS A 188 11.55 -15.97 1.38
CA HIS A 188 11.92 -16.97 2.38
C HIS A 188 12.00 -18.33 1.69
N LYS A 189 13.11 -19.05 1.85
CA LYS A 189 13.26 -20.42 1.37
C LYS A 189 13.66 -21.31 2.52
N ASN A 190 12.94 -22.40 2.74
CA ASN A 190 13.38 -23.44 3.65
C ASN A 190 14.57 -24.17 3.04
N VAL A 191 15.74 -24.01 3.66
CA VAL A 191 17.02 -24.61 3.23
C VAL A 191 17.49 -25.70 4.18
N GLY A 192 16.72 -26.00 5.23
CA GLY A 192 16.98 -27.11 6.13
C GLY A 192 16.40 -28.44 5.63
N ASP A 193 16.59 -29.47 6.45
CA ASP A 193 16.23 -30.85 6.11
C ASP A 193 14.86 -31.29 6.67
N ILE A 194 14.15 -30.37 7.34
CA ILE A 194 12.82 -30.59 7.93
C ILE A 194 11.83 -29.55 7.42
N GLN A 195 10.54 -29.80 7.62
CA GLN A 195 9.53 -28.74 7.49
C GLN A 195 9.86 -27.58 8.44
N GLY A 196 9.77 -26.34 7.95
CA GLY A 196 10.01 -25.15 8.73
C GLY A 196 8.75 -24.31 8.90
N THR A 197 8.74 -23.47 9.92
CA THR A 197 7.65 -22.52 10.20
C THR A 197 8.22 -21.16 10.54
N ILE A 198 7.66 -20.11 9.94
CA ILE A 198 7.90 -18.72 10.30
C ILE A 198 6.58 -18.04 10.70
N LEU A 199 6.68 -17.05 11.59
CA LEU A 199 5.60 -16.15 11.95
C LEU A 199 5.94 -14.75 11.43
N GLY A 200 5.06 -14.16 10.62
CA GLY A 200 5.17 -12.80 10.12
C GLY A 200 4.24 -11.87 10.90
N PHE A 201 4.80 -10.85 11.54
CA PHE A 201 4.04 -9.81 12.27
C PHE A 201 4.08 -8.52 11.47
N TYR A 202 2.92 -7.88 11.30
CA TYR A 202 2.78 -6.71 10.44
C TYR A 202 2.28 -5.49 11.22
N ASP A 203 2.78 -4.31 10.89
CA ASP A 203 2.34 -3.00 11.41
C ASP A 203 1.14 -2.43 10.62
N SER A 204 0.20 -3.32 10.24
CA SER A 204 -1.08 -2.99 9.65
C SER A 204 -2.07 -4.12 9.90
N GLU A 205 -3.35 -3.81 10.12
CA GLU A 205 -4.47 -4.75 10.17
C GLU A 205 -4.65 -5.49 8.83
N ASN A 206 -4.13 -4.91 7.74
CA ASN A 206 -4.14 -5.49 6.41
C ASN A 206 -2.90 -5.07 5.61
N ALA A 207 -1.80 -5.81 5.80
CA ALA A 207 -0.55 -5.60 5.08
C ALA A 207 -0.68 -5.61 3.54
N GLY A 208 -1.63 -6.39 3.02
CA GLY A 208 -1.73 -6.73 1.60
C GLY A 208 -0.57 -7.60 1.13
N ARG A 209 -0.75 -8.35 0.04
CA ARG A 209 0.32 -9.17 -0.53
C ARG A 209 0.23 -9.11 -2.05
N SER A 210 1.31 -8.74 -2.71
CA SER A 210 1.45 -8.82 -4.16
C SER A 210 2.70 -9.63 -4.46
N THR A 211 2.58 -10.63 -5.34
CA THR A 211 3.73 -11.43 -5.77
C THR A 211 4.17 -10.99 -7.15
N PHE A 212 5.47 -11.02 -7.39
CA PHE A 212 6.03 -10.60 -8.68
C PHE A 212 5.47 -11.43 -9.84
N ARG A 213 5.33 -12.75 -9.65
CA ARG A 213 4.77 -13.68 -10.65
C ARG A 213 3.34 -13.32 -11.04
N GLU A 214 2.48 -13.10 -10.05
CA GLU A 214 1.08 -12.76 -10.29
C GLU A 214 0.96 -11.41 -10.99
N THR A 215 1.71 -10.40 -10.53
CA THR A 215 1.70 -9.06 -11.13
C THR A 215 2.23 -9.05 -12.57
N MET A 216 3.24 -9.86 -12.89
CA MET A 216 3.81 -9.91 -14.24
C MET A 216 3.03 -10.81 -15.21
N LEU A 217 2.42 -11.90 -14.74
CA LEU A 217 1.83 -12.92 -15.62
C LEU A 217 0.30 -12.95 -15.64
N LYS A 218 -0.40 -12.41 -14.64
CA LYS A 218 -1.88 -12.34 -14.64
C LYS A 218 -2.44 -10.99 -15.05
N CYS A 219 -1.68 -9.91 -14.94
CA CYS A 219 -2.05 -8.68 -15.60
C CYS A 219 -2.08 -8.92 -17.12
N GLU A 220 -2.91 -8.20 -17.85
CA GLU A 220 -2.98 -8.20 -19.33
C GLU A 220 -1.69 -7.67 -19.99
N VAL A 221 -0.53 -7.99 -19.43
CA VAL A 221 0.77 -7.79 -20.04
C VAL A 221 0.79 -8.67 -21.27
N LYS A 222 0.68 -8.03 -22.43
CA LYS A 222 0.79 -8.73 -23.71
C LYS A 222 2.10 -9.50 -23.73
N GLU A 223 2.06 -10.74 -24.19
CA GLU A 223 3.24 -11.60 -24.31
C GLU A 223 4.40 -10.87 -25.00
N GLU A 224 4.09 -10.03 -26.01
CA GLU A 224 5.05 -9.15 -26.69
C GLU A 224 5.95 -8.33 -25.73
N HIS A 225 5.40 -7.82 -24.62
CA HIS A 225 6.18 -7.08 -23.62
C HIS A 225 7.04 -7.99 -22.75
N LEU A 226 6.56 -9.20 -22.43
CA LEU A 226 7.36 -10.19 -21.70
C LEU A 226 8.54 -10.68 -22.55
N GLU A 227 8.33 -10.87 -23.85
CA GLU A 227 9.41 -11.25 -24.76
C GLU A 227 10.41 -10.12 -24.96
N LYS A 228 9.93 -8.90 -25.23
CA LYS A 228 10.79 -7.75 -25.52
C LYS A 228 11.58 -7.25 -24.32
N ASP A 229 10.92 -7.11 -23.17
CA ASP A 229 11.49 -6.40 -22.03
C ASP A 229 12.16 -7.37 -21.03
N LEU A 230 11.75 -8.65 -21.01
CA LEU A 230 12.35 -9.68 -20.15
C LEU A 230 13.12 -10.75 -20.93
N GLY A 231 13.10 -10.73 -22.26
CA GLY A 231 13.81 -11.68 -23.11
C GLY A 231 13.27 -13.12 -23.03
N LEU A 232 12.03 -13.30 -22.54
CA LEU A 232 11.43 -14.62 -22.38
C LEU A 232 10.93 -15.13 -23.74
N SER A 233 11.14 -16.39 -24.07
CA SER A 233 10.43 -17.00 -25.21
C SER A 233 9.00 -17.37 -24.82
N ALA A 234 8.08 -17.52 -25.78
CA ALA A 234 6.77 -18.12 -25.54
C ALA A 234 6.85 -19.47 -24.80
N GLU A 235 7.90 -20.27 -25.04
CA GLU A 235 8.14 -21.52 -24.32
C GLU A 235 8.51 -21.25 -22.84
N ASP A 236 9.32 -20.24 -22.56
CA ASP A 236 9.67 -19.84 -21.19
C ASP A 236 8.47 -19.27 -20.44
N ILE A 237 7.64 -18.46 -21.09
CA ILE A 237 6.39 -17.92 -20.53
C ILE A 237 5.47 -19.08 -20.12
N SER A 238 5.33 -20.10 -20.98
CA SER A 238 4.53 -21.30 -20.68
C SER A 238 5.12 -22.18 -19.57
N LYS A 239 6.45 -22.18 -19.38
CA LYS A 239 7.14 -22.92 -18.31
C LYS A 239 7.06 -22.22 -16.96
N VAL A 240 7.21 -20.90 -16.93
CA VAL A 240 7.24 -20.08 -15.70
C VAL A 240 5.84 -19.89 -15.13
N SER A 241 4.81 -19.94 -15.98
CA SER A 241 3.41 -19.95 -15.56
C SER A 241 2.98 -21.20 -14.76
N GLY A 242 3.84 -22.21 -14.61
CA GLY A 242 3.56 -23.45 -13.86
C GLY A 242 4.63 -23.98 -12.89
N ARG A 243 5.69 -23.23 -12.51
CA ARG A 243 6.82 -23.79 -11.71
C ARG A 243 7.33 -22.90 -10.56
N ASN A 244 8.05 -23.52 -9.62
CA ASN A 244 8.70 -22.89 -8.47
C ASN A 244 10.00 -22.16 -8.84
N LEU A 245 10.17 -20.94 -8.31
CA LEU A 245 11.37 -20.13 -8.48
C LEU A 245 12.47 -20.58 -7.52
N ASN A 246 13.65 -20.91 -8.06
CA ASN A 246 14.86 -21.16 -7.28
C ASN A 246 15.53 -19.83 -6.91
N LEU A 247 15.16 -19.24 -5.78
CA LEU A 247 15.59 -17.89 -5.38
C LEU A 247 16.96 -17.80 -4.68
N CYS A 248 17.66 -18.91 -4.48
CA CYS A 248 18.95 -18.89 -3.79
C CYS A 248 20.11 -19.24 -4.74
N GLY A 249 20.82 -18.20 -5.19
CA GLY A 249 22.25 -18.30 -5.51
C GLY A 249 23.08 -18.38 -4.22
N LYS A 250 24.34 -18.82 -4.31
CA LYS A 250 25.25 -19.07 -3.17
C LYS A 250 25.14 -17.96 -2.12
N ALA A 251 24.53 -18.27 -0.97
CA ALA A 251 24.60 -17.40 0.20
C ALA A 251 26.07 -17.26 0.59
N GLU A 252 26.57 -16.04 0.74
CA GLU A 252 27.86 -15.81 1.39
C GLU A 252 27.75 -16.32 2.82
N ALA A 253 28.43 -17.44 3.08
CA ALA A 253 28.57 -17.99 4.41
C ALA A 253 29.47 -17.04 5.20
N ASP A 254 28.86 -16.10 5.92
CA ASP A 254 29.60 -15.19 6.76
C ASP A 254 30.03 -15.93 8.03
N SER A 255 31.26 -16.47 7.99
CA SER A 255 31.94 -17.06 9.14
C SER A 255 32.34 -15.94 10.11
N SER A 256 31.42 -15.51 10.96
CA SER A 256 31.77 -14.70 12.14
C SER A 256 31.64 -15.56 13.39
N THR A 257 32.82 -15.93 13.88
CA THR A 257 33.09 -16.46 15.21
C THR A 257 32.43 -15.61 16.29
N SER A 258 31.61 -16.25 17.12
CA SER A 258 31.09 -15.69 18.37
C SER A 258 32.23 -15.46 19.37
N PRO A 259 32.29 -14.30 20.05
CA PRO A 259 32.86 -14.22 21.39
C PRO A 259 31.76 -14.42 22.44
N LYS A 260 32.14 -15.23 23.44
CA LYS A 260 31.46 -15.64 24.67
C LYS A 260 30.44 -14.68 25.27
#